data_AF-A0A8T4HZV0-F1
#
_entry.id   AF-A0A8T4HZV0-F1
#
_cell.length_a   1.000
_cell.length_b   1.000
_cell.length_c   1.000
_cell.angle_alpha   90.00
_cell.angle_beta   90.00
_cell.angle_gamma   90.00
#
_symmetry.space_group_name_H-M   'P 1'
#
loop_
_entity.id
_entity.type
_entity.pdbx_description
1 polymer ?
#
loop_
_entity_poly.entity_id
_entity_poly.type
_entity_poly.pdbx_seq_one_letter_code
_entity_poly.pdbx_strand_id
1 'polypeptide(L)' 'MAATDPIKLSAVDPIFLPETLVGPIFEKSVEGSAVLSLARRVPLSMTANTAVPVPLDVPTADWVAEGGRKPLSSG' A
#
# COMPACT_ATOMS: atom_id res chain seq x y z
N MET A 1 4.77 5.36 31.62
CA MET A 1 3.80 4.65 30.78
C MET A 1 3.03 3.71 31.70
N ALA A 2 1.75 3.93 31.93
CA ALA A 2 0.97 3.06 32.81
C ALA A 2 0.84 1.68 32.15
N ALA A 3 1.17 0.61 32.89
CA ALA A 3 0.93 -0.75 32.43
C ALA A 3 -0.58 -0.94 32.29
N THR A 4 -1.05 -1.19 31.07
CA THR A 4 -2.46 -1.48 30.79
C THR A 4 -2.70 -2.95 31.00
N ASP A 5 -3.79 -3.31 31.67
CA ASP A 5 -4.10 -4.72 31.96
C ASP A 5 -4.27 -5.53 30.66
N PRO A 6 -3.80 -6.79 30.62
CA PRO A 6 -3.87 -7.62 29.43
C PRO A 6 -5.32 -7.96 29.07
N ILE A 7 -5.68 -7.72 27.81
CA ILE A 7 -7.01 -8.07 27.29
C ILE A 7 -7.07 -9.57 27.06
N LYS A 8 -8.05 -10.24 27.67
CA LYS A 8 -8.29 -11.67 27.50
C LYS A 8 -9.07 -11.91 26.21
N LEU A 9 -8.67 -12.92 25.43
CA LEU A 9 -9.36 -13.30 24.18
C LEU A 9 -10.83 -13.66 24.40
N SER A 10 -11.18 -14.18 25.58
CA SER A 10 -12.57 -14.49 25.97
C SER A 10 -13.48 -13.27 26.12
N ALA A 11 -12.92 -12.06 26.18
CA ALA A 11 -13.66 -10.80 26.31
C ALA A 11 -13.91 -10.11 24.96
N VAL A 12 -13.46 -10.72 23.85
CA VAL A 12 -13.58 -10.17 22.50
C VAL A 12 -14.62 -10.97 21.72
N ASP A 13 -15.43 -10.27 20.90
CA ASP A 13 -16.39 -10.91 20.00
C ASP A 13 -15.65 -11.90 19.07
N PRO A 14 -16.08 -13.18 18.99
CA PRO A 14 -15.39 -14.19 18.19
C PRO A 14 -15.51 -13.96 16.67
N ILE A 15 -16.39 -13.08 16.22
CA ILE A 15 -16.65 -12.85 14.79
C ILE A 15 -15.73 -11.76 14.23
N PHE A 16 -15.62 -10.62 14.91
CA PHE A 16 -14.76 -9.51 14.48
C PHE A 16 -13.98 -8.89 15.65
N LEU A 17 -12.68 -8.73 15.43
CA LEU A 17 -11.83 -7.98 16.35
C LEU A 17 -12.17 -6.47 16.27
N PRO A 18 -12.27 -5.77 17.40
CA PRO A 18 -12.46 -4.31 17.40
C PRO A 18 -11.24 -3.59 16.83
N GLU A 19 -11.46 -2.48 16.11
CA GLU A 19 -10.43 -1.73 15.38
C GLU A 19 -9.24 -1.31 16.25
N THR A 20 -9.49 -1.02 17.53
CA THR A 20 -8.46 -0.66 18.52
C THR A 20 -7.43 -1.75 18.76
N LEU A 21 -7.80 -3.02 18.55
CA LEU A 21 -6.89 -4.18 18.65
C LEU A 21 -6.26 -4.53 17.31
N VAL A 22 -7.00 -4.32 16.23
CA VAL A 22 -6.59 -4.71 14.88
C VAL A 22 -5.35 -3.93 14.40
N GLY A 23 -5.29 -2.62 14.66
CA GLY A 23 -4.16 -1.77 14.23
C GLY A 23 -2.79 -2.29 14.68
N PRO A 24 -2.55 -2.44 16.01
CA PRO A 24 -1.27 -2.92 16.54
C PRO A 24 -0.88 -4.33 16.05
N ILE A 25 -1.86 -5.22 15.81
CA ILE A 25 -1.61 -6.58 15.29
C ILE A 25 -1.01 -6.53 13.88
N PHE A 26 -1.59 -5.68 13.01
CA PHE A 26 -1.07 -5.53 11.65
C PHE A 26 0.27 -4.79 11.60
N GLU A 27 0.54 -3.86 12.52
CA GLU A 27 1.87 -3.24 12.67
C GLU A 27 2.96 -4.28 12.97
N LYS A 28 2.70 -5.22 13.89
CA LYS A 28 3.63 -6.33 14.18
C LYS A 28 3.80 -7.28 13.00
N SER A 29 2.73 -7.51 12.24
CA SER A 29 2.79 -8.36 11.04
C SER A 29 3.64 -7.74 9.93
N VAL A 30 3.65 -6.41 9.84
CA VAL A 30 4.52 -5.66 8.93
C VAL A 30 5.99 -5.78 9.31
N GLU A 31 6.33 -5.66 10.60
CA GLU A 31 7.71 -5.73 11.08
C GLU A 31 8.38 -7.09 10.76
N GLY A 32 7.63 -8.19 10.83
CA GLY A 32 8.15 -9.53 10.60
C GLY A 32 8.14 -10.01 9.15
N SER A 33 7.48 -9.29 8.23
CA SER A 33 7.25 -9.77 6.87
C SER A 33 8.25 -9.21 5.87
N ALA A 34 9.11 -10.09 5.34
CA ALA A 34 10.05 -9.77 4.26
C ALA A 34 9.35 -9.39 2.95
N VAL A 35 8.12 -9.86 2.74
CA VAL A 35 7.33 -9.50 1.54
C VAL A 35 6.76 -8.09 1.69
N LEU A 36 6.22 -7.76 2.87
CA LEU A 36 5.64 -6.43 3.12
C LEU A 36 6.70 -5.32 3.20
N SER A 37 7.95 -5.66 3.49
CA SER A 37 9.07 -4.71 3.44
C SER A 37 9.52 -4.39 2.01
N LEU A 38 9.33 -5.32 1.07
CA LEU A 38 9.78 -5.18 -0.32
C LEU A 38 8.68 -4.71 -1.27
N ALA A 39 7.42 -5.06 -1.00
CA ALA A 39 6.29 -4.73 -1.85
C ALA A 39 5.78 -3.29 -1.62
N ARG A 40 5.32 -2.65 -2.70
CA ARG A 40 4.58 -1.38 -2.59
C ARG A 40 3.21 -1.62 -1.97
N ARG A 41 2.84 -0.80 -0.97
CA ARG A 41 1.52 -0.86 -0.34
C ARG A 41 0.48 -0.17 -1.22
N VAL A 42 -0.62 -0.86 -1.46
CA VAL A 42 -1.82 -0.30 -2.10
C VAL A 42 -2.95 -0.40 -1.07
N PRO A 43 -3.39 0.72 -0.46
CA PRO A 43 -4.47 0.69 0.52
C PRO A 43 -5.80 0.40 -0.19
N LEU A 44 -6.32 -0.80 0.01
CA LEU A 44 -7.65 -1.16 -0.45
C LEU A 44 -8.66 -0.72 0.61
N SER A 45 -9.55 0.20 0.24
CA SER A 45 -10.70 0.51 1.08
C SER A 45 -11.73 -0.62 0.96
N MET A 46 -12.42 -0.95 2.05
CA MET A 46 -13.59 -1.84 1.99
C MET A 46 -14.75 -1.24 1.16
N THR A 47 -14.71 0.07 0.91
CA THR A 47 -15.59 0.78 -0.03
C THR A 47 -14.83 1.13 -1.31
N ALA A 48 -15.36 0.71 -2.45
CA ALA A 48 -14.67 0.63 -3.74
C ALA A 48 -14.35 1.99 -4.40
N ASN A 49 -13.39 2.73 -3.86
CA ASN A 49 -12.90 4.00 -4.44
C ASN A 49 -11.38 4.03 -4.68
N THR A 50 -10.67 2.92 -4.46
CA THR A 50 -9.21 2.92 -4.59
C THR A 50 -8.78 2.92 -6.06
N ALA A 51 -8.18 4.02 -6.52
CA ALA A 51 -7.47 4.08 -7.78
C ALA A 51 -6.20 3.23 -7.70
N VAL A 52 -6.09 2.20 -8.55
CA VAL A 52 -4.84 1.47 -8.75
C VAL A 52 -3.95 2.33 -9.65
N PRO A 53 -2.78 2.80 -9.18
CA PRO A 53 -1.87 3.57 -10.03
C PRO A 53 -1.24 2.63 -11.05
N VAL A 54 -1.76 2.68 -12.27
CA VAL A 54 -1.17 2.05 -13.45
C VAL A 54 -0.42 3.14 -14.20
N PRO A 55 0.90 3.03 -14.44
CA PRO A 55 1.59 3.93 -15.36
C PRO A 55 0.99 3.73 -16.76
N LEU A 56 0.36 4.77 -17.31
CA LEU A 56 -0.33 4.72 -18.61
C LEU A 56 0.53 5.26 -19.76
N ASP A 57 1.79 5.61 -19.50
CA ASP A 57 2.65 6.22 -20.51
C ASP A 57 3.16 5.17 -21.49
N VAL A 58 2.68 5.23 -22.74
CA VAL A 58 3.25 4.50 -23.87
C VAL A 58 4.24 5.45 -24.56
N PRO A 59 5.56 5.18 -24.52
CA PRO A 59 6.53 6.05 -25.17
C PRO A 59 6.36 5.98 -26.68
N THR A 60 6.12 7.13 -27.32
CA THR A 60 6.08 7.24 -28.78
C THR A 60 7.49 7.41 -29.33
N ALA A 61 7.91 6.53 -30.26
CA ALA A 61 9.15 6.68 -31.00
C ALA A 61 8.92 7.53 -32.26
N ASP A 62 9.83 8.45 -32.56
CA ASP A 62 9.81 9.27 -33.78
C ASP A 62 11.22 9.44 -34.35
N TRP A 63 11.30 9.64 -35.67
CA TRP A 63 12.55 9.91 -36.37
C TRP A 63 12.89 11.39 -36.30
N VAL A 64 14.16 11.71 -36.07
CA VAL A 64 14.66 13.09 -36.11
C VAL A 64 15.69 13.26 -37.22
N ALA A 65 15.68 14.44 -37.84
CA ALA A 65 16.71 14.84 -38.80
C ALA A 65 18.09 14.90 -38.12
N GLU A 66 19.16 14.78 -38.90
CA GLU A 66 20.54 14.86 -38.41
C GLU A 66 20.80 16.21 -37.71
N GLY A 67 21.25 16.16 -36.44
CA GLY A 67 21.42 17.34 -35.59
C GLY A 67 20.12 17.88 -34.94
N GLY A 68 18.97 17.26 -35.20
CA GLY A 68 17.68 17.63 -34.61
C GLY A 68 17.58 17.29 -33.12
N ARG A 69 16.80 18.09 -32.37
CA ARG A 69 16.57 17.86 -30.95
C ARG A 69 15.69 16.62 -30.76
N LYS A 70 16.17 15.65 -29.97
CA LYS A 70 15.39 14.46 -29.61
C LYS A 70 14.11 14.88 -28.87
N PRO A 71 12.93 14.36 -29.25
CA PRO A 71 11.69 14.65 -28.56
C PRO A 71 11.76 14.11 -27.13
N LEU A 72 11.30 14.91 -26.17
CA LEU A 72 11.07 14.46 -24.81
C LEU A 72 9.62 13.98 -24.76
N SER A 73 9.38 12.80 -24.17
CA SER A 73 8.03 12.27 -23.98
C SER A 73 7.21 13.29 -23.18
N SER A 74 6.24 13.94 -23.81
CA SER A 74 5.16 14.64 -23.11
C SER A 74 4.06 13.62 -22.87
N GLY A 75 3.84 13.26 -21.61
CA GLY A 75 2.76 12.35 -21.21
C GLY A 75 1.38 12.85 -21.60
#